data_AF-A0A3L7JZL0-F1
#
_entry.id   AF-A0A3L7JZL0-F1
#
_cell.length_a   1.000
_cell.length_b   1.000
_cell.length_c   1.000
_cell.angle_alpha   90.00
_cell.angle_beta   90.00
_cell.angle_gamma   90.00
#
_symmetry.space_group_name_H-M   'P 1'
#
loop_
_entity.id
_entity.type
_entity.pdbx_description
1 polymer ?
#
loop_
_entity_poly.entity_id
_entity_poly.type
_entity_poly.pdbx_seq_one_letter_code
_entity_poly.pdbx_strand_id
1 'polypeptide(L)'
;MDKQLDRLKNDLDAYISPEPIFTDEDKRKIRMKIKESKEINRPSIKKKSWFPKVIGIAAAAFAIFIIGSLINHFGQMGSNDSSSADMAESSSEYKMNDGKSSKPASLRAKTGVSTNADSTFSDLNMNSELKKTYMDFSASKKESLLNGLPAIDIFKLFIEAGRLNDYPIQYALLNHDSNEKLPFKTEKEYIEFRKTQDGSKLNALYGPIQQGHHQIKLINERRAIIYISEGNEQKAISLIKNNEGIWKISWESIK
;
A
#
# COMPACT_ATOMS: atom_id res chain seq x y z
N MET A 1 -10.66 -54.94 5.40
CA MET A 1 -9.64 -54.18 4.65
C MET A 1 -8.98 -53.12 5.52
N ASP A 2 -9.73 -52.40 6.36
CA ASP A 2 -9.21 -51.26 7.14
C ASP A 2 -8.01 -51.58 8.04
N LYS A 3 -7.97 -52.78 8.65
CA LYS A 3 -6.85 -53.20 9.49
C LYS A 3 -5.51 -53.30 8.75
N GLN A 4 -5.52 -53.51 7.43
CA GLN A 4 -4.29 -53.56 6.64
C GLN A 4 -3.81 -52.14 6.26
N LEU A 5 -4.74 -51.22 5.99
CA LEU A 5 -4.41 -49.81 5.75
C LEU A 5 -3.83 -49.14 6.99
N ASP A 6 -4.41 -49.40 8.16
CA ASP A 6 -3.92 -48.81 9.42
C ASP A 6 -2.51 -49.30 9.76
N ARG A 7 -2.20 -50.58 9.48
CA ARG A 7 -0.86 -51.13 9.65
C ARG A 7 0.15 -50.49 8.71
N LEU A 8 -0.19 -50.41 7.41
CA LEU A 8 0.71 -49.84 6.40
C LEU A 8 1.02 -48.37 6.69
N LYS A 9 0.03 -47.62 7.17
CA LYS A 9 0.20 -46.22 7.57
C LYS A 9 1.14 -46.10 8.77
N ASN A 10 0.95 -46.91 9.81
CA ASN A 10 1.80 -46.87 10.99
C ASN A 10 3.25 -47.25 10.67
N ASP A 11 3.46 -48.24 9.80
CA ASP A 11 4.80 -48.65 9.36
C ASP A 11 5.49 -47.56 8.53
N LEU A 12 4.74 -46.87 7.66
CA LEU A 12 5.25 -45.74 6.88
C LEU A 12 5.59 -44.54 7.77
N ASP A 13 4.73 -44.20 8.73
CA ASP A 13 4.95 -43.10 9.67
C ASP A 13 6.18 -43.38 10.56
N ALA A 14 6.38 -44.63 10.99
CA ALA A 14 7.56 -45.05 11.75
C ALA A 14 8.86 -44.99 10.91
N TYR A 15 8.78 -45.29 9.62
CA TYR A 15 9.94 -45.22 8.71
C TYR A 15 10.35 -43.79 8.39
N ILE A 16 9.37 -42.89 8.17
CA ILE A 16 9.63 -41.50 7.80
C ILE A 16 10.16 -40.69 8.99
N SER A 17 9.76 -41.02 10.21
CA SER A 17 10.16 -40.25 11.40
C SER A 17 10.28 -41.19 12.61
N PRO A 18 11.46 -41.81 12.83
CA PRO A 18 11.67 -42.74 13.94
C PRO A 18 11.48 -42.07 15.31
N GLU A 19 11.64 -40.76 15.38
CA GLU A 19 11.28 -39.93 16.52
C GLU A 19 10.18 -38.95 16.11
N PRO A 20 8.92 -39.16 16.53
CA PRO A 20 7.86 -38.23 16.20
C PRO A 20 8.16 -36.87 16.84
N ILE A 21 8.33 -35.84 16.00
CA ILE A 21 8.57 -34.44 16.39
C ILE A 21 7.50 -33.92 17.36
N PHE A 22 6.31 -34.53 17.35
CA PHE A 22 5.21 -34.24 18.28
C PHE A 22 4.78 -35.49 19.02
N THR A 23 4.93 -35.47 20.34
CA THR A 23 4.33 -36.48 21.21
C THR A 23 2.81 -36.38 21.15
N ASP A 24 2.10 -37.45 21.52
CA ASP A 24 0.64 -37.40 21.61
C ASP A 24 0.14 -36.43 22.69
N GLU A 25 0.98 -36.14 23.69
CA GLU A 25 0.73 -35.11 24.67
C GLU A 25 0.77 -33.70 24.06
N ASP A 26 1.74 -33.42 23.18
CA ASP A 26 1.82 -32.15 22.46
C ASP A 26 0.62 -31.95 21.55
N LYS A 27 0.20 -32.99 20.84
CA LYS A 27 -1.01 -32.96 20.00
C LYS A 27 -2.25 -32.65 20.85
N ARG A 28 -2.36 -33.20 22.06
CA ARG A 28 -3.46 -32.88 23.00
C ARG A 28 -3.39 -31.42 23.46
N LYS A 29 -2.21 -30.91 23.84
CA LYS A 29 -2.01 -29.51 24.23
C LYS A 29 -2.39 -28.54 23.11
N ILE A 30 -1.98 -28.81 21.87
CA ILE A 30 -2.33 -28.00 20.69
C ILE A 30 -3.85 -28.02 20.45
N ARG A 31 -4.51 -29.19 20.53
CA ARG A 31 -5.97 -29.28 20.36
C ARG A 31 -6.73 -28.49 21.43
N MET A 32 -6.28 -28.51 22.69
CA MET A 32 -6.89 -27.72 23.76
C MET A 32 -6.71 -26.22 23.50
N LYS A 33 -5.49 -25.79 23.15
CA LYS A 33 -5.21 -24.38 22.81
C LYS A 33 -6.06 -23.87 21.64
N ILE A 34 -6.28 -24.70 20.61
CA ILE A 34 -7.16 -24.34 19.47
C ILE A 34 -8.63 -24.19 19.90
N LYS A 35 -9.13 -25.05 20.81
CA LYS A 35 -10.50 -24.95 21.33
C LYS A 35 -10.69 -23.68 22.15
N GLU A 36 -9.75 -23.40 23.05
CA GLU A 36 -9.77 -22.22 23.91
C GLU A 36 -9.72 -20.91 23.08
N SER A 37 -8.83 -20.83 22.08
CA SER A 37 -8.76 -19.68 21.18
C SER A 37 -10.02 -19.45 20.33
N LYS A 38 -10.82 -20.50 20.07
CA LYS A 38 -12.10 -20.39 19.35
C LYS A 38 -13.24 -19.92 20.25
N GLU A 39 -13.18 -20.19 21.56
CA GLU A 39 -14.19 -19.68 22.51
C GLU A 39 -13.95 -18.20 22.83
N ILE A 40 -12.69 -17.78 22.96
CA ILE A 40 -12.33 -16.38 23.24
C ILE A 40 -12.71 -15.45 22.06
N ASN A 41 -12.67 -15.95 20.83
CA ASN A 41 -12.93 -15.15 19.62
C ASN A 41 -14.31 -15.40 18.98
N ARG A 42 -15.29 -15.96 19.70
CA ARG A 42 -16.68 -15.94 19.22
C ARG A 42 -17.27 -14.55 19.53
N PRO A 43 -17.46 -13.65 18.54
CA PRO A 43 -18.20 -12.43 18.79
C PRO A 43 -19.59 -12.84 19.27
N SER A 44 -19.95 -12.46 20.49
CA SER A 44 -21.29 -12.70 21.00
C SER A 44 -22.26 -11.93 20.10
N ILE A 45 -22.93 -12.63 19.18
CA ILE A 45 -23.98 -12.05 18.34
C ILE A 45 -25.15 -11.76 19.27
N LYS A 46 -25.09 -10.63 19.96
CA LYS A 46 -26.24 -10.06 20.67
C LYS A 46 -27.16 -9.48 19.60
N LYS A 47 -28.16 -10.26 19.20
CA LYS A 47 -29.32 -9.74 18.47
C LYS A 47 -30.02 -8.73 19.38
N LYS A 48 -29.86 -7.43 19.09
CA LYS A 48 -30.72 -6.39 19.66
C LYS A 48 -31.05 -5.37 18.56
N SER A 49 -32.21 -5.60 17.95
CA SER A 49 -32.88 -4.73 16.99
C SER A 49 -33.41 -3.48 17.70
N TRP A 50 -32.74 -2.33 17.57
CA TRP A 50 -33.35 -1.03 17.90
C TRP A 50 -32.59 0.11 17.21
N PHE A 51 -32.98 0.45 15.97
CA PHE A 51 -32.58 1.71 15.34
C PHE A 51 -33.81 2.65 15.31
N PRO A 52 -33.77 3.82 15.97
CA PRO A 52 -34.86 4.78 15.95
C PRO A 52 -34.80 5.65 14.69
N LYS A 53 -35.94 5.78 14.01
CA LYS A 53 -36.15 6.51 12.74
C LYS A 53 -36.07 8.05 12.85
N VAL A 54 -35.28 8.61 13.77
CA VAL A 54 -35.35 10.05 14.09
C VAL A 54 -34.24 10.88 13.42
N ILE A 55 -33.21 10.25 12.85
CA ILE A 55 -32.06 10.97 12.24
C ILE A 55 -32.37 11.51 10.82
N GLY A 56 -33.48 11.09 10.20
CA GLY A 56 -33.82 11.48 8.82
C GLY A 56 -34.29 12.94 8.64
N ILE A 57 -34.79 13.60 9.69
CA ILE A 57 -35.42 14.93 9.55
C ILE A 57 -34.39 16.07 9.65
N ALA A 58 -33.26 15.87 10.32
CA ALA A 58 -32.22 16.91 10.46
C ALA A 58 -31.38 17.11 9.18
N ALA A 59 -31.25 16.08 8.33
CA ALA A 59 -30.44 16.15 7.11
C ALA A 59 -31.07 17.03 6.01
N ALA A 60 -32.40 17.13 5.95
CA ALA A 60 -33.09 17.94 4.94
C ALA A 60 -32.94 19.45 5.16
N ALA A 61 -32.81 19.90 6.41
CA ALA A 61 -32.64 21.32 6.74
C ALA A 61 -31.24 21.85 6.39
N PHE A 62 -30.20 21.00 6.46
CA PHE A 62 -28.83 21.41 6.13
C PHE A 62 -28.59 21.57 4.62
N ALA A 63 -29.29 20.79 3.78
CA ALA A 63 -29.15 20.88 2.32
C ALA A 63 -29.66 22.22 1.75
N ILE A 64 -30.68 22.83 2.36
CA ILE A 64 -31.24 24.12 1.91
C ILE A 64 -30.29 25.28 2.24
N PHE A 65 -29.53 25.20 3.34
CA PHE A 65 -28.61 26.27 3.75
C PHE A 65 -27.37 26.36 2.85
N ILE A 66 -26.87 25.24 2.32
CA ILE A 66 -25.68 25.23 1.44
C ILE A 66 -26.00 25.78 0.05
N ILE A 67 -27.20 25.52 -0.49
CA ILE A 67 -27.60 26.02 -1.81
C ILE A 67 -27.82 27.55 -1.78
N GLY A 68 -28.35 28.11 -0.68
CA GLY A 68 -28.53 29.55 -0.53
C GLY A 68 -27.22 30.35 -0.46
N SER A 69 -26.16 29.77 0.11
CA SER A 69 -24.89 30.50 0.30
C SER A 69 -24.02 30.62 -0.95
N LEU A 70 -24.31 29.86 -2.01
CA LEU A 70 -23.57 29.91 -3.28
C LEU A 70 -24.04 31.04 -4.21
N ILE A 71 -25.27 31.54 -4.05
CA ILE A 71 -25.81 32.59 -4.92
C ILE A 71 -25.17 33.96 -4.62
N ASN A 72 -24.72 34.20 -3.38
CA ASN A 72 -24.10 35.47 -3.00
C ASN A 72 -22.61 35.60 -3.39
N HIS A 73 -21.92 34.51 -3.76
CA HIS A 73 -20.48 34.58 -4.03
C HIS A 73 -20.12 34.66 -5.53
N PHE A 74 -21.08 34.47 -6.44
CA PHE A 74 -20.83 34.44 -7.89
C PHE A 74 -21.10 35.80 -8.60
N GLY A 75 -21.53 36.83 -7.87
CA GLY A 75 -21.85 38.15 -8.41
C GLY A 75 -20.66 39.10 -8.61
N GLN A 76 -19.42 38.68 -8.32
CA GLN A 76 -18.25 39.56 -8.33
C GLN A 76 -17.03 38.91 -9.01
N MET A 77 -17.19 38.53 -10.28
CA MET A 77 -16.07 38.39 -11.22
C MET A 77 -16.45 39.10 -12.51
N GLY A 78 -16.46 40.43 -12.43
CA GLY A 78 -16.48 41.31 -13.58
C GLY A 78 -15.10 41.34 -14.24
N SER A 79 -15.13 41.19 -15.56
CA SER A 79 -14.44 42.05 -16.53
C SER A 79 -12.99 42.45 -16.22
N ASN A 80 -12.04 41.85 -16.95
CA ASN A 80 -10.92 42.62 -17.47
C ASN A 80 -10.70 42.26 -18.94
N ASP A 81 -11.04 43.23 -19.78
CA ASP A 81 -10.71 43.32 -21.20
C ASP A 81 -9.28 43.83 -21.40
N SER A 82 -8.75 43.55 -22.59
CA SER A 82 -7.58 44.16 -23.24
C SER A 82 -6.17 43.75 -22.78
N SER A 83 -5.41 43.08 -23.64
CA SER A 83 -4.68 43.77 -24.72
C SER A 83 -3.79 42.79 -25.49
N SER A 84 -3.99 42.79 -26.79
CA SER A 84 -3.10 42.25 -27.81
C SER A 84 -1.81 43.07 -27.86
N ALA A 85 -0.66 42.42 -27.75
CA ALA A 85 0.61 42.95 -28.24
C ALA A 85 1.47 41.80 -28.75
N ASP A 86 1.77 41.89 -30.04
CA ASP A 86 2.81 41.16 -30.77
C ASP A 86 4.11 41.06 -29.97
N MET A 87 4.75 39.88 -29.95
CA MET A 87 6.21 39.78 -29.84
C MET A 87 6.74 38.47 -30.45
N ALA A 88 7.27 38.63 -31.66
CA ALA A 88 8.59 38.19 -32.11
C ALA A 88 9.06 36.78 -31.72
N GLU A 89 8.94 35.91 -32.71
CA GLU A 89 9.85 34.83 -33.08
C GLU A 89 11.32 35.15 -32.76
N SER A 90 11.91 34.42 -31.80
CA SER A 90 13.35 34.39 -31.54
C SER A 90 13.82 32.94 -31.62
N SER A 91 14.28 32.57 -32.81
CA SER A 91 14.98 31.33 -33.10
C SER A 91 16.37 31.38 -32.45
N SER A 92 16.52 30.70 -31.31
CA SER A 92 17.85 30.42 -30.77
C SER A 92 18.37 29.10 -31.35
N GLU A 93 19.36 29.29 -32.21
CA GLU A 93 20.24 28.32 -32.83
C GLU A 93 21.00 27.53 -31.74
N TYR A 94 20.56 26.31 -31.46
CA TYR A 94 21.31 25.37 -30.62
C TYR A 94 22.48 24.79 -31.42
N LYS A 95 23.68 25.34 -31.20
CA LYS A 95 24.93 24.73 -31.65
C LYS A 95 25.15 23.40 -30.94
N MET A 96 25.09 22.31 -31.69
CA MET A 96 25.65 21.02 -31.30
C MET A 96 27.14 21.19 -30.97
N ASN A 97 27.50 20.95 -29.71
CA ASN A 97 28.89 20.84 -29.30
C ASN A 97 29.24 19.36 -29.17
N ASP A 98 29.91 18.82 -30.19
CA ASP A 98 30.51 17.49 -30.20
C ASP A 98 31.67 17.45 -29.20
N GLY A 99 31.35 17.04 -27.98
CA GLY A 99 32.26 16.92 -26.86
C GLY A 99 32.44 15.47 -26.39
N LYS A 100 33.20 14.70 -27.17
CA LYS A 100 34.23 13.75 -26.70
C LYS A 100 33.86 12.86 -25.49
N SER A 101 33.52 11.61 -25.83
CA SER A 101 33.93 10.37 -25.17
C SER A 101 34.59 10.50 -23.80
N SER A 102 33.82 10.20 -22.75
CA SER A 102 34.38 9.64 -21.52
C SER A 102 33.56 8.41 -21.12
N LYS A 103 34.28 7.29 -21.00
CA LYS A 103 33.80 5.99 -20.53
C LYS A 103 32.91 6.15 -19.29
N PRO A 104 31.71 5.53 -19.23
CA PRO A 104 30.99 5.44 -17.98
C PRO A 104 31.77 4.51 -17.05
N ALA A 105 32.35 5.11 -16.02
CA ALA A 105 32.86 4.40 -14.86
C ALA A 105 31.71 3.57 -14.27
N SER A 106 31.92 2.26 -14.27
CA SER A 106 31.10 1.28 -13.55
C SER A 106 30.93 1.73 -12.10
N LEU A 107 29.76 2.32 -11.82
CA LEU A 107 29.25 2.60 -10.48
C LEU A 107 28.93 1.25 -9.85
N ARG A 108 29.96 0.69 -9.24
CA ARG A 108 29.91 -0.44 -8.32
C ARG A 108 28.99 -0.07 -7.17
N ALA A 109 27.72 -0.46 -7.30
CA ALA A 109 26.74 -0.46 -6.23
C ALA A 109 27.35 -1.21 -5.03
N LYS A 110 27.75 -0.47 -4.00
CA LYS A 110 27.96 -1.00 -2.65
C LYS A 110 26.57 -1.21 -2.02
N THR A 111 25.86 -2.22 -2.48
CA THR A 111 24.75 -2.81 -1.72
C THR A 111 25.37 -3.73 -0.68
N GLY A 112 25.72 -3.13 0.47
CA GLY A 112 25.88 -3.90 1.70
C GLY A 112 24.52 -4.51 2.04
N VAL A 113 24.31 -5.73 1.58
CA VAL A 113 23.16 -6.57 1.94
C VAL A 113 23.29 -6.88 3.43
N SER A 114 22.67 -6.05 4.26
CA SER A 114 22.36 -6.38 5.65
C SER A 114 21.11 -7.27 5.61
N THR A 115 21.32 -8.54 5.32
CA THR A 115 20.33 -9.60 5.57
C THR A 115 20.30 -9.87 7.06
N ASN A 116 19.13 -9.69 7.68
CA ASN A 116 18.79 -10.02 9.07
C ASN A 116 18.98 -8.93 10.14
N ALA A 117 18.62 -7.68 9.86
CA ALA A 117 18.38 -6.68 10.90
C ALA A 117 16.93 -6.21 10.85
N ASP A 118 16.19 -6.54 11.90
CA ASP A 118 14.90 -5.95 12.27
C ASP A 118 15.10 -4.43 12.40
N SER A 119 14.97 -3.74 11.27
CA SER A 119 15.36 -2.34 11.13
C SER A 119 14.13 -1.50 11.41
N THR A 120 14.13 -0.92 12.61
CA THR A 120 13.17 0.10 13.02
C THR A 120 13.49 1.38 12.25
N PHE A 121 12.87 1.56 11.09
CA PHE A 121 12.93 2.81 10.36
C PHE A 121 12.04 3.82 11.08
N SER A 122 12.62 4.92 11.57
CA SER A 122 11.86 5.97 12.26
C SER A 122 11.38 7.07 11.30
N ASP A 123 12.01 7.21 10.13
CA ASP A 123 11.76 8.33 9.22
C ASP A 123 11.12 7.88 7.90
N LEU A 124 9.86 8.26 7.74
CA LEU A 124 9.13 8.18 6.48
C LEU A 124 9.29 9.42 5.61
N ASN A 125 10.08 10.38 6.07
CA ASN A 125 10.52 11.47 5.24
C ASN A 125 11.28 10.91 4.02
N MET A 126 10.86 11.37 2.84
CA MET A 126 11.56 11.10 1.60
C MET A 126 12.76 12.05 1.51
N ASN A 127 13.95 11.49 1.24
CA ASN A 127 15.10 12.29 0.88
C ASN A 127 14.87 12.96 -0.50
N SER A 128 15.76 13.89 -0.88
CA SER A 128 15.63 14.61 -2.14
C SER A 128 15.68 13.70 -3.38
N GLU A 129 16.44 12.61 -3.32
CA GLU A 129 16.55 11.64 -4.40
C GLU A 129 15.24 10.89 -4.62
N LEU A 130 14.63 10.36 -3.55
CA LEU A 130 13.35 9.67 -3.62
C LEU A 130 12.20 10.59 -4.03
N LYS A 131 12.23 11.86 -3.60
CA LYS A 131 11.31 12.89 -4.10
C LYS A 131 11.47 13.13 -5.59
N LYS A 132 12.70 13.20 -6.09
CA LYS A 132 12.96 13.34 -7.53
C LYS A 132 12.43 12.12 -8.28
N THR A 133 12.69 10.91 -7.78
CA THR A 133 12.15 9.66 -8.35
C THR A 133 10.63 9.65 -8.39
N TYR A 134 9.97 10.15 -7.33
CA TYR A 134 8.51 10.33 -7.32
C TYR A 134 8.04 11.22 -8.47
N MET A 135 8.66 12.40 -8.65
CA MET A 135 8.26 13.36 -9.67
C MET A 135 8.52 12.83 -11.10
N ASP A 136 9.67 12.17 -11.31
CA ASP A 136 9.99 11.57 -12.60
C ASP A 136 9.03 10.39 -12.92
N PHE A 137 8.68 9.59 -11.91
CA PHE A 137 7.73 8.50 -12.04
C PHE A 137 6.31 9.01 -12.25
N SER A 138 5.88 10.07 -11.56
CA SER A 138 4.53 10.62 -11.71
C SER A 138 4.32 11.22 -13.10
N ALA A 139 5.34 11.87 -13.65
CA ALA A 139 5.30 12.45 -14.99
C ALA A 139 5.32 11.38 -16.11
N SER A 140 6.14 10.34 -15.96
CA SER A 140 6.40 9.37 -17.05
C SER A 140 5.65 8.04 -16.91
N LYS A 141 5.21 7.70 -15.70
CA LYS A 141 4.71 6.36 -15.30
C LYS A 141 5.66 5.20 -15.67
N LYS A 142 6.95 5.47 -15.90
CA LYS A 142 7.92 4.46 -16.34
C LYS A 142 8.41 3.62 -15.17
N GLU A 143 8.05 2.34 -15.13
CA GLU A 143 8.41 1.43 -14.03
C GLU A 143 9.92 1.28 -13.80
N SER A 144 10.73 1.45 -14.85
CA SER A 144 12.18 1.33 -14.74
C SER A 144 12.81 2.32 -13.75
N LEU A 145 12.12 3.41 -13.43
CA LEU A 145 12.56 4.39 -12.42
C LEU A 145 12.47 3.84 -10.98
N LEU A 146 11.70 2.77 -10.78
CA LEU A 146 11.51 2.11 -9.50
C LEU A 146 12.50 0.95 -9.29
N ASN A 147 13.31 0.62 -10.29
CA ASN A 147 14.27 -0.48 -10.23
C ASN A 147 15.31 -0.25 -9.14
N GLY A 148 15.53 -1.27 -8.32
CA GLY A 148 16.52 -1.23 -7.24
C GLY A 148 16.08 -0.46 -5.99
N LEU A 149 14.91 0.20 -6.00
CA LEU A 149 14.37 0.80 -4.78
C LEU A 149 14.04 -0.29 -3.75
N PRO A 150 14.36 -0.09 -2.47
CA PRO A 150 13.93 -1.01 -1.41
C PRO A 150 12.41 -0.93 -1.19
N ALA A 151 11.83 -1.97 -0.61
CA ALA A 151 10.39 -2.04 -0.35
C ALA A 151 9.87 -0.84 0.44
N ILE A 152 10.64 -0.34 1.42
CA ILE A 152 10.26 0.84 2.21
C ILE A 152 10.15 2.10 1.36
N ASP A 153 11.00 2.28 0.36
CA ASP A 153 10.95 3.48 -0.48
C ASP A 153 9.73 3.44 -1.40
N ILE A 154 9.39 2.28 -1.96
CA ILE A 154 8.11 2.10 -2.69
C ILE A 154 6.91 2.41 -1.79
N PHE A 155 6.95 1.95 -0.53
CA PHE A 155 5.90 2.28 0.42
C PHE A 155 5.80 3.78 0.70
N LYS A 156 6.92 4.49 0.87
CA LYS A 156 6.93 5.96 1.01
C LYS A 156 6.31 6.65 -0.19
N LEU A 157 6.64 6.23 -1.42
CA LEU A 157 6.03 6.76 -2.64
C LEU A 157 4.51 6.54 -2.65
N PHE A 158 4.04 5.37 -2.21
CA PHE A 158 2.61 5.03 -2.16
C PHE A 158 1.83 5.89 -1.14
N ILE A 159 2.43 6.10 0.03
CA ILE A 159 1.90 6.96 1.08
C ILE A 159 1.82 8.41 0.60
N GLU A 160 2.89 8.91 -0.02
CA GLU A 160 2.94 10.26 -0.59
C GLU A 160 1.88 10.47 -1.67
N ALA A 161 1.72 9.52 -2.60
CA ALA A 161 0.69 9.60 -3.64
C ALA A 161 -0.70 9.76 -3.02
N GLY A 162 -1.01 9.01 -1.96
CA GLY A 162 -2.27 9.18 -1.24
C GLY A 162 -2.40 10.52 -0.52
N ARG A 163 -1.31 11.06 0.06
CA ARG A 163 -1.29 12.38 0.72
C ARG A 163 -1.59 13.51 -0.27
N LEU A 164 -1.11 13.37 -1.50
CA LEU A 164 -1.33 14.30 -2.61
C LEU A 164 -2.67 14.06 -3.34
N ASN A 165 -3.44 13.05 -2.94
CA ASN A 165 -4.62 12.55 -3.68
C ASN A 165 -4.31 12.16 -5.14
N ASP A 166 -3.06 11.77 -5.42
CA ASP A 166 -2.59 11.31 -6.72
C ASP A 166 -2.89 9.82 -6.89
N TYR A 167 -4.19 9.50 -6.97
CA TYR A 167 -4.67 8.14 -7.11
C TYR A 167 -4.21 7.40 -8.38
N PRO A 168 -4.01 8.06 -9.55
CA PRO A 168 -3.35 7.43 -10.69
C PRO A 168 -1.98 6.84 -10.36
N ILE A 169 -1.13 7.59 -9.65
CA ILE A 169 0.20 7.12 -9.24
C ILE A 169 0.11 6.10 -8.13
N GLN A 170 -0.81 6.28 -7.18
CA GLN A 170 -1.08 5.29 -6.15
C GLN A 170 -1.48 3.94 -6.76
N TYR A 171 -2.30 3.93 -7.81
CA TYR A 171 -2.68 2.74 -8.58
C TYR A 171 -1.47 2.12 -9.31
N ALA A 172 -0.62 2.93 -9.94
CA ALA A 172 0.56 2.44 -10.66
C ALA A 172 1.60 1.75 -9.76
N LEU A 173 1.60 2.06 -8.45
CA LEU A 173 2.45 1.41 -7.44
C LEU A 173 1.89 0.08 -6.92
N LEU A 174 0.68 -0.30 -7.32
CA LEU A 174 0.05 -1.59 -6.99
C LEU A 174 0.56 -2.70 -7.89
N ASN A 175 0.51 -3.94 -7.39
CA ASN A 175 0.95 -5.10 -8.15
C ASN A 175 -0.11 -5.53 -9.17
N HIS A 176 0.15 -5.33 -10.47
CA HIS A 176 -0.78 -5.70 -11.54
C HIS A 176 -0.50 -7.06 -12.18
N ASP A 177 0.44 -7.84 -11.64
CA ASP A 177 0.79 -9.14 -12.19
C ASP A 177 -0.39 -10.12 -12.13
N SER A 178 -0.57 -10.89 -13.22
CA SER A 178 -1.73 -11.73 -13.52
C SER A 178 -2.05 -12.84 -12.49
N ASN A 179 -1.13 -13.11 -11.58
CA ASN A 179 -1.28 -14.18 -10.59
C ASN A 179 -2.10 -13.75 -9.36
N GLU A 180 -2.34 -12.44 -9.19
CA GLU A 180 -3.15 -11.91 -8.09
C GLU A 180 -4.57 -11.59 -8.54
N LYS A 181 -5.56 -11.84 -7.66
CA LYS A 181 -6.95 -11.40 -7.90
C LYS A 181 -7.04 -9.90 -7.71
N LEU A 182 -6.94 -9.16 -8.81
CA LEU A 182 -7.11 -7.71 -8.85
C LEU A 182 -8.54 -7.33 -8.38
N PRO A 183 -8.69 -6.54 -7.30
CA PRO A 183 -9.99 -6.05 -6.86
C PRO A 183 -10.58 -5.02 -7.83
N PHE A 184 -9.73 -4.32 -8.59
CA PHE A 184 -10.13 -3.37 -9.61
C PHE A 184 -9.41 -3.75 -10.91
N LYS A 185 -10.14 -3.79 -12.02
CA LYS A 185 -9.58 -4.14 -13.33
C LYS A 185 -8.93 -2.94 -14.02
N THR A 186 -9.33 -1.73 -13.64
CA THR A 186 -8.88 -0.49 -14.29
C THR A 186 -8.50 0.57 -13.27
N GLU A 187 -7.60 1.48 -13.69
CA GLU A 187 -7.22 2.67 -12.93
C GLU A 187 -8.45 3.51 -12.54
N LYS A 188 -9.41 3.64 -13.47
CA LYS A 188 -10.64 4.41 -13.26
C LYS A 188 -11.51 3.85 -12.12
N GLU A 189 -11.72 2.53 -12.09
CA GLU A 189 -12.47 1.86 -11.02
C GLU A 189 -11.83 2.12 -9.65
N TYR A 190 -10.50 2.04 -9.58
CA TYR A 190 -9.77 2.33 -8.36
C TYR A 190 -9.94 3.79 -7.93
N ILE A 191 -9.79 4.76 -8.86
CA ILE A 191 -9.95 6.18 -8.55
C ILE A 191 -11.37 6.47 -8.03
N GLU A 192 -12.40 5.92 -8.66
CA GLU A 192 -13.79 6.08 -8.22
C GLU A 192 -14.00 5.50 -6.81
N PHE A 193 -13.46 4.31 -6.54
CA PHE A 193 -13.46 3.72 -5.20
C PHE A 193 -12.76 4.62 -4.18
N ARG A 194 -11.61 5.19 -4.51
CA ARG A 194 -10.87 6.08 -3.59
C ARG A 194 -11.57 7.40 -3.32
N LYS A 195 -12.32 7.92 -4.30
CA LYS A 195 -13.15 9.12 -4.13
C LYS A 195 -14.39 8.88 -3.24
N THR A 196 -14.90 7.65 -3.19
CA THR A 196 -16.07 7.30 -2.37
C THR A 196 -15.69 6.86 -0.95
N GLN A 197 -14.46 6.42 -0.73
CA GLN A 197 -13.93 6.21 0.62
C GLN A 197 -13.79 7.56 1.33
N ASP A 198 -14.25 7.60 2.58
CA ASP A 198 -13.95 8.71 3.46
C ASP A 198 -12.42 8.83 3.62
N GLY A 199 -11.87 9.99 3.25
CA GLY A 199 -10.43 10.28 3.35
C GLY A 199 -9.89 10.10 4.77
N SER A 200 -10.77 10.06 5.79
CA SER A 200 -10.44 9.71 7.17
C SER A 200 -9.73 8.36 7.32
N LYS A 201 -10.03 7.33 6.51
CA LYS A 201 -9.39 6.00 6.63
C LYS A 201 -7.92 6.00 6.20
N LEU A 202 -7.58 6.78 5.19
CA LEU A 202 -6.18 6.98 4.80
C LEU A 202 -5.45 7.80 5.85
N ASN A 203 -6.10 8.84 6.37
CA ASN A 203 -5.59 9.65 7.47
C ASN A 203 -5.33 8.83 8.73
N ALA A 204 -6.14 7.81 9.01
CA ALA A 204 -5.92 6.86 10.09
C ALA A 204 -4.63 6.03 9.90
N LEU A 205 -4.21 5.76 8.66
CA LEU A 205 -2.90 5.14 8.41
C LEU A 205 -1.77 6.16 8.59
N TYR A 206 -1.95 7.42 8.15
CA TYR A 206 -0.90 8.44 8.18
C TYR A 206 -0.44 8.84 9.58
N GLY A 207 -1.36 8.96 10.54
CA GLY A 207 -1.02 9.37 11.91
C GLY A 207 0.02 8.45 12.58
N PRO A 208 -0.28 7.15 12.72
CA PRO A 208 0.64 6.17 13.32
C PRO A 208 1.96 6.04 12.56
N ILE A 209 1.89 6.11 11.24
CA ILE A 209 3.04 6.13 10.32
C ILE A 209 3.98 7.29 10.68
N GLN A 210 3.48 8.53 10.80
CA GLN A 210 4.27 9.72 11.15
C GLN A 210 4.85 9.67 12.57
N GLN A 211 4.20 8.96 13.49
CA GLN A 211 4.68 8.78 14.87
C GLN A 211 5.79 7.73 14.98
N GLY A 212 6.22 7.12 13.87
CA GLY A 212 7.26 6.10 13.87
C GLY A 212 6.78 4.73 14.39
N HIS A 213 5.46 4.53 14.50
CA HIS A 213 4.89 3.26 14.96
C HIS A 213 4.81 2.24 13.82
N HIS A 214 5.93 2.01 13.14
CA HIS A 214 6.00 1.03 12.06
C HIS A 214 7.27 0.17 12.13
N GLN A 215 7.15 -1.06 11.67
CA GLN A 215 8.24 -2.03 11.57
C GLN A 215 8.20 -2.70 10.21
N ILE A 216 9.36 -2.94 9.62
CA ILE A 216 9.47 -3.56 8.31
C ILE A 216 10.13 -4.90 8.48
N LYS A 217 9.39 -5.95 8.12
CA LYS A 217 9.87 -7.31 8.13
C LYS A 217 10.03 -7.79 6.70
N LEU A 218 11.28 -7.99 6.29
CA LEU A 218 11.56 -8.70 5.04
C LEU A 218 11.29 -10.19 5.30
N ILE A 219 10.31 -10.76 4.60
CA ILE A 219 9.95 -12.17 4.75
C ILE A 219 10.88 -13.04 3.89
N ASN A 220 11.16 -12.58 2.67
CA ASN A 220 12.14 -13.15 1.75
C ASN A 220 12.52 -12.11 0.67
N GLU A 221 13.33 -12.50 -0.31
CA GLU A 221 13.81 -11.60 -1.38
C GLU A 221 12.72 -11.00 -2.28
N ARG A 222 11.51 -11.58 -2.25
CA ARG A 222 10.36 -11.19 -3.08
C ARG A 222 9.17 -10.67 -2.28
N ARG A 223 9.18 -10.76 -0.95
CA ARG A 223 8.07 -10.35 -0.08
C ARG A 223 8.55 -9.59 1.15
N ALA A 224 7.94 -8.44 1.41
CA ALA A 224 8.12 -7.66 2.63
C ALA A 224 6.76 -7.35 3.26
N ILE A 225 6.72 -7.16 4.58
CA ILE A 225 5.52 -6.73 5.31
C ILE A 225 5.90 -5.52 6.17
N ILE A 226 5.08 -4.48 6.09
CA ILE A 226 5.18 -3.28 6.92
C ILE A 226 4.05 -3.36 7.94
N TYR A 227 4.42 -3.55 9.20
CA TYR A 227 3.50 -3.50 10.33
C TYR A 227 3.38 -2.07 10.80
N ILE A 228 2.15 -1.60 11.03
CA ILE A 228 1.83 -0.27 11.54
C ILE A 228 0.98 -0.47 12.80
N SER A 229 1.46 0.04 13.93
CA SER A 229 0.79 -0.08 15.23
C SER A 229 -0.03 1.18 15.51
N GLU A 230 -1.33 1.01 15.74
CA GLU A 230 -2.27 2.07 16.06
C GLU A 230 -3.00 1.70 17.36
N GLY A 231 -2.49 2.17 18.50
CA GLY A 231 -2.99 1.77 19.81
C GLY A 231 -2.83 0.26 20.03
N ASN A 232 -3.94 -0.45 20.19
CA ASN A 232 -3.97 -1.92 20.36
C ASN A 232 -4.15 -2.69 19.04
N GLU A 233 -4.32 -1.98 17.92
CA GLU A 233 -4.47 -2.58 16.60
C GLU A 233 -3.14 -2.60 15.85
N GLN A 234 -2.92 -3.67 15.09
CA GLN A 234 -1.78 -3.79 14.19
C GLN A 234 -2.29 -3.98 12.76
N LYS A 235 -1.98 -3.02 11.90
CA LYS A 235 -2.24 -3.10 10.46
C LYS A 235 -0.98 -3.60 9.77
N ALA A 236 -1.15 -4.34 8.67
CA ALA A 236 -0.04 -4.89 7.91
C ALA A 236 -0.22 -4.57 6.43
N ILE A 237 0.84 -4.04 5.80
CA ILE A 237 0.89 -3.76 4.37
C ILE A 237 1.96 -4.63 3.74
N SER A 238 1.55 -5.51 2.84
CA SER A 238 2.40 -6.45 2.13
C SER A 238 2.91 -5.82 0.83
N LEU A 239 4.20 -6.01 0.57
CA LEU A 239 4.86 -5.66 -0.69
C LEU A 239 5.43 -6.91 -1.32
N ILE A 240 5.28 -7.02 -2.64
CA ILE A 240 5.72 -8.17 -3.42
C ILE A 240 6.46 -7.66 -4.66
N LYS A 241 7.55 -8.33 -5.04
CA LYS A 241 8.23 -8.05 -6.32
C LYS A 241 7.42 -8.60 -7.49
N ASN A 242 7.16 -7.74 -8.47
CA ASN A 242 6.57 -8.14 -9.75
C ASN A 242 7.53 -9.03 -10.57
N ASN A 243 7.11 -9.44 -11.76
CA ASN A 243 7.90 -10.27 -12.67
C ASN A 243 9.19 -9.59 -13.16
N GLU A 244 9.28 -8.26 -13.09
CA GLU A 244 10.49 -7.48 -13.42
C GLU A 244 11.42 -7.31 -12.20
N GLY A 245 11.04 -7.82 -11.02
CA GLY A 245 11.82 -7.67 -9.79
C GLY A 245 11.62 -6.33 -9.07
N ILE A 246 10.64 -5.53 -9.49
CA ILE A 246 10.29 -4.24 -8.90
C ILE A 246 9.29 -4.47 -7.75
N TRP A 247 9.55 -3.87 -6.59
CA TRP A 247 8.62 -3.93 -5.46
C TRP A 247 7.32 -3.17 -5.78
N LYS A 248 6.18 -3.78 -5.45
CA LYS A 248 4.84 -3.24 -5.59
C LYS A 248 4.00 -3.52 -4.34
N ILE A 249 2.99 -2.69 -4.08
CA ILE A 249 2.05 -2.90 -2.97
C ILE A 249 1.05 -3.99 -3.36
N SER A 250 0.83 -4.96 -2.49
CA SER A 250 -0.17 -6.01 -2.74
C SER A 250 -1.59 -5.49 -2.50
N TRP A 251 -2.51 -5.92 -3.36
CA TRP A 251 -3.93 -5.55 -3.27
C TRP A 251 -4.62 -6.03 -2.01
N GLU A 252 -4.15 -7.14 -1.41
CA GLU A 252 -4.73 -7.69 -0.18
C GLU A 252 -4.60 -6.73 1.00
N SER A 253 -3.64 -5.81 0.94
CA SER A 253 -3.37 -4.84 2.01
C SER A 253 -4.25 -3.59 1.95
N ILE A 254 -5.03 -3.41 0.87
CA ILE A 254 -5.82 -2.20 0.60
C ILE A 254 -7.32 -2.48 0.64
N LYS A 255 -7.71 -3.75 0.82
CA LYS A 255 -9.12 -4.17 0.94
C LYS A 255 -9.73 -3.78 2.28
#